data_AF-A0A176W712-F1
#
_entry.id   AF-A0A176W712-F1
#
_cell.length_a   1.000
_cell.length_b   1.000
_cell.length_c   1.000
_cell.angle_alpha   90.00
_cell.angle_beta   90.00
_cell.angle_gamma   90.00
#
_symmetry.space_group_name_H-M   'P 1'
#
loop_
_entity.id
_entity.type
_entity.pdbx_description
1 polymer ?
#
loop_
_entity_poly.entity_id
_entity_poly.type
_entity_poly.pdbx_seq_one_letter_code
_entity_poly.pdbx_strand_id
1 'polypeptide(L)'
;MELDNYGQSTFLILEDIKIGDGAPQTIVHRVVNACLAILYSMEGMHVVTFEGLGDRRRGLHSVQEALATRHGSQCGFCTPGFVMSMYSLLRATKDASTTEEIEEALAGNLCRCTDYRPILDAFCVFAKTDLEPYIDESFAASNGLSSQKDG
;
A
#
# COMPACT_ATOMS: atom_id res chain seq x y z
N MET A 1 -22.22 -6.35 -16.54
CA MET A 1 -21.60 -5.01 -16.55
C MET A 1 -20.11 -5.26 -16.45
N GLU A 2 -19.48 -5.46 -17.61
CA GLU A 2 -18.02 -5.48 -17.73
C GLU A 2 -17.52 -4.15 -17.18
N LEU A 3 -16.77 -4.20 -16.08
CA LEU A 3 -16.04 -3.04 -15.59
C LEU A 3 -14.77 -2.99 -16.41
N ASP A 4 -14.79 -2.13 -17.43
CA ASP A 4 -13.63 -1.78 -18.22
C ASP A 4 -12.47 -1.42 -17.29
N ASN A 5 -11.41 -2.19 -17.46
CA ASN A 5 -10.23 -2.31 -16.61
C ASN A 5 -9.28 -1.11 -16.81
N TYR A 6 -9.79 0.11 -16.77
CA TYR A 6 -8.98 1.34 -16.84
C TYR A 6 -8.34 1.71 -15.48
N GLY A 7 -8.41 0.78 -14.51
CA GLY A 7 -7.88 0.92 -13.16
C GLY A 7 -6.39 1.20 -13.21
N GLN A 8 -5.92 2.14 -12.39
CA GLN A 8 -4.49 2.35 -12.13
C GLN A 8 -3.78 1.00 -12.10
N SER A 9 -2.77 0.86 -12.97
CA SER A 9 -2.09 -0.39 -13.32
C SER A 9 -2.04 -1.36 -12.15
N THR A 10 -2.71 -2.52 -12.29
CA THR A 10 -2.58 -3.62 -11.32
C THR A 10 -1.10 -3.82 -11.05
N PHE A 11 -0.68 -3.62 -9.82
CA PHE A 11 0.71 -3.89 -9.49
C PHE A 11 0.87 -5.38 -9.24
N LEU A 12 1.87 -5.96 -9.87
CA LEU A 12 2.30 -7.33 -9.58
C LEU A 12 3.42 -7.25 -8.58
N ILE A 13 3.38 -8.10 -7.55
CA ILE A 13 4.62 -8.40 -6.83
C ILE A 13 5.28 -9.56 -7.53
N LEU A 14 6.49 -9.29 -7.99
CA LEU A 14 7.39 -10.28 -8.53
C LEU A 14 8.31 -10.75 -7.43
N GLU A 15 8.28 -12.06 -7.16
CA GLU A 15 9.26 -12.73 -6.33
C GLU A 15 10.34 -13.34 -7.23
N ASP A 16 11.50 -12.68 -7.26
CA ASP A 16 12.67 -13.16 -8.00
C ASP A 16 13.62 -13.88 -7.03
N ILE A 17 13.93 -15.15 -7.31
CA ILE A 17 14.90 -15.95 -6.55
C ILE A 17 16.27 -15.74 -7.18
N LYS A 18 17.08 -14.87 -6.58
CA LYS A 18 18.47 -14.72 -6.99
C LYS A 18 19.28 -15.92 -6.50
N ILE A 19 19.63 -16.82 -7.41
CA ILE A 19 20.59 -17.91 -7.16
C ILE A 19 21.99 -17.38 -7.49
N GLY A 20 22.75 -16.99 -6.47
CA GLY A 20 24.17 -16.71 -6.63
C GLY A 20 24.97 -18.01 -6.51
N ASP A 21 26.08 -18.13 -7.27
CA ASP A 21 27.03 -19.24 -7.22
C ASP A 21 27.60 -19.43 -5.80
N GLY A 22 26.89 -20.16 -4.94
CA GLY A 22 27.24 -20.41 -3.53
C GLY A 22 26.64 -19.46 -2.49
N ALA A 23 25.74 -18.53 -2.86
CA ALA A 23 25.07 -17.61 -1.94
C ALA A 23 23.67 -18.11 -1.52
N PRO A 24 23.17 -17.74 -0.33
CA PRO A 24 21.81 -18.09 0.08
C PRO A 24 20.77 -17.50 -0.88
N GLN A 25 19.73 -18.27 -1.19
CA GLN A 25 18.61 -17.81 -2.02
C GLN A 25 17.96 -16.60 -1.37
N THR A 26 17.92 -15.48 -2.10
CA THR A 26 17.24 -14.26 -1.64
C THR A 26 16.02 -14.03 -2.50
N ILE A 27 14.87 -13.89 -1.84
CA ILE A 27 13.61 -13.53 -2.49
C ILE A 27 13.53 -12.01 -2.48
N VAL A 28 13.43 -11.41 -3.66
CA VAL A 28 13.25 -9.97 -3.82
C VAL A 28 11.82 -9.71 -4.27
N HIS A 29 11.08 -8.93 -3.50
CA HIS A 29 9.74 -8.47 -3.86
C HIS A 29 9.83 -7.14 -4.61
N ARG A 30 9.25 -7.06 -5.80
CA ARG A 30 9.17 -5.81 -6.58
C ARG A 30 7.77 -5.56 -7.06
N VAL A 31 7.31 -4.33 -6.87
CA VAL A 31 6.04 -3.82 -7.37
C VAL A 31 6.25 -3.28 -8.80
N VAL A 32 5.48 -3.77 -9.77
CA VAL A 32 5.59 -3.32 -11.17
C VAL A 32 4.22 -3.04 -11.77
N ASN A 33 4.15 -2.05 -12.66
CA ASN A 33 2.94 -1.75 -13.43
C ASN A 33 2.64 -2.88 -14.42
N ALA A 34 1.53 -3.62 -14.24
CA ALA A 34 1.17 -4.72 -15.14
C ALA A 34 0.99 -4.28 -16.60
N CYS A 35 0.57 -3.04 -16.86
CA CYS A 35 0.38 -2.53 -18.22
C CYS A 35 1.68 -2.40 -19.02
N LEU A 36 2.84 -2.33 -18.35
CA LEU A 36 4.16 -2.27 -18.96
C LEU A 36 4.93 -3.59 -18.80
N ALA A 37 4.37 -4.55 -18.06
CA ALA A 37 4.98 -5.85 -17.83
C ALA A 37 4.87 -6.73 -19.09
N ILE A 38 6.00 -7.09 -19.68
CA ILE A 38 6.04 -8.01 -20.82
C ILE A 38 5.80 -9.42 -20.29
N LEU A 39 4.77 -10.11 -20.77
CA LEU A 39 4.41 -11.46 -20.28
C LEU A 39 5.60 -12.44 -20.29
N TYR A 40 6.41 -12.41 -21.34
CA TYR A 40 7.58 -13.29 -21.48
C TYR A 40 8.66 -13.01 -20.41
N SER A 41 8.79 -11.78 -19.91
CA SER A 41 9.76 -11.49 -18.83
C SER A 41 9.30 -11.99 -17.46
N MET A 42 8.10 -12.54 -17.36
CA MET A 42 7.52 -13.05 -16.11
C MET A 42 7.72 -14.56 -15.95
N GLU A 43 8.38 -15.22 -16.91
CA GLU A 43 8.68 -16.65 -16.80
C GLU A 43 9.50 -16.94 -15.54
N GLY A 44 9.05 -17.94 -14.76
CA GLY A 44 9.70 -18.33 -13.51
C GLY A 44 9.44 -17.42 -12.31
N MET A 45 8.64 -16.35 -12.46
CA MET A 45 8.31 -15.44 -11.37
C MET A 45 6.98 -15.85 -10.72
N HIS A 46 6.90 -15.70 -9.39
CA HIS A 46 5.61 -15.78 -8.69
C HIS A 46 4.94 -14.41 -8.72
N VAL A 47 3.72 -14.37 -9.24
CA VAL A 47 2.95 -13.15 -9.49
C VAL A 47 1.81 -13.07 -8.49
N VAL A 48 1.81 -12.02 -7.67
CA VAL A 48 0.73 -11.74 -6.70
C VAL A 48 -0.04 -10.49 -7.14
N THR A 49 -1.37 -10.61 -7.20
CA THR A 49 -2.31 -9.51 -7.47
C THR A 49 -3.06 -9.11 -6.20
N PHE A 50 -3.89 -8.07 -6.29
CA PHE A 50 -4.74 -7.59 -5.19
C PHE A 50 -5.62 -8.70 -4.59
N GLU A 51 -6.24 -9.51 -5.43
CA GLU A 51 -7.09 -10.64 -5.02
C GLU A 51 -6.28 -11.76 -4.37
N GLY A 52 -4.99 -11.87 -4.69
CA GLY A 52 -4.06 -12.81 -4.07
C GLY A 52 -3.79 -12.52 -2.60
N LEU A 53 -3.97 -11.27 -2.16
CA LEU A 53 -3.77 -10.88 -0.75
C LEU A 53 -4.92 -11.31 0.16
N GLY A 54 -6.14 -11.25 -0.36
CA GLY A 54 -7.34 -11.45 0.44
C GLY A 54 -8.60 -11.03 -0.32
N ASP A 55 -9.73 -11.59 0.11
CA ASP A 55 -11.05 -11.28 -0.44
C ASP A 55 -12.12 -11.38 0.65
N ARG A 56 -13.37 -11.05 0.32
CA ARG A 56 -14.49 -11.07 1.28
C ARG A 56 -14.85 -12.47 1.79
N ARG A 57 -14.41 -13.54 1.13
CA ARG A 57 -14.69 -14.93 1.50
C ARG A 57 -13.60 -15.49 2.42
N ARG A 58 -12.34 -15.13 2.17
CA ARG A 58 -11.14 -15.62 2.88
C ARG A 58 -10.69 -14.71 4.00
N GLY A 59 -11.19 -13.47 4.03
CA GLY A 59 -10.70 -12.41 4.90
C GLY A 59 -9.82 -11.45 4.12
N LEU A 60 -9.87 -10.18 4.52
CA LEU A 60 -9.03 -9.14 3.96
C LEU A 60 -7.64 -9.16 4.60
N HIS A 61 -6.63 -8.84 3.81
CA HIS A 61 -5.29 -8.57 4.33
C HIS A 61 -5.31 -7.29 5.17
N SER A 62 -4.45 -7.19 6.18
CA SER A 62 -4.39 -6.03 7.10
C SER A 62 -4.25 -4.69 6.36
N VAL A 63 -3.49 -4.66 5.25
CA VAL A 63 -3.35 -3.48 4.38
C VAL A 63 -4.67 -3.10 3.70
N GLN A 64 -5.45 -4.08 3.23
CA GLN A 64 -6.77 -3.85 2.64
C GLN A 64 -7.75 -3.32 3.70
N GLU A 65 -7.72 -3.92 4.89
CA GLU A 65 -8.59 -3.54 6.01
C GLU A 65 -8.26 -2.13 6.54
N ALA A 66 -6.99 -1.78 6.67
CA ALA A 66 -6.55 -0.47 7.11
C ALA A 66 -7.08 0.63 6.19
N LEU A 67 -6.96 0.45 4.87
CA LEU A 67 -7.45 1.41 3.88
C LEU A 67 -8.98 1.53 3.91
N ALA A 68 -9.70 0.42 4.04
CA ALA A 68 -11.15 0.41 4.12
C ALA A 68 -11.67 1.11 5.40
N THR A 69 -11.05 0.82 6.53
CA THR A 69 -11.47 1.32 7.85
C THR A 69 -11.27 2.82 8.00
N ARG A 70 -10.25 3.39 7.34
CA ARG A 70 -9.94 4.83 7.42
C ARG A 70 -10.50 5.66 6.28
N HIS A 71 -11.48 5.12 5.54
CA HIS A 71 -12.10 5.82 4.42
C HIS A 71 -11.10 6.23 3.33
N GLY A 72 -10.01 5.46 3.17
CA GLY A 72 -9.01 5.63 2.12
C GLY A 72 -9.48 5.18 0.73
N SER A 73 -10.78 4.91 0.55
CA SER A 73 -11.37 4.51 -0.71
C SER A 73 -12.77 5.10 -0.87
N GLN A 74 -13.05 5.68 -2.05
CA GLN A 74 -14.37 6.17 -2.44
C GLN A 74 -14.88 5.40 -3.67
N CYS A 75 -14.38 5.74 -4.86
CA CYS A 75 -14.76 5.04 -6.09
C CYS A 75 -14.13 3.65 -6.23
N GLY A 76 -13.15 3.31 -5.38
CA GLY A 76 -12.47 2.01 -5.36
C GLY A 76 -11.44 1.78 -6.47
N PHE A 77 -11.37 2.65 -7.46
CA PHE A 77 -10.62 2.36 -8.69
C PHE A 77 -9.11 2.33 -8.51
N CYS A 78 -8.56 3.24 -7.72
CA CYS A 78 -7.13 3.30 -7.41
C CYS A 78 -6.74 2.40 -6.23
N THR A 79 -7.72 1.83 -5.50
CA THR A 79 -7.48 1.06 -4.27
C THR A 79 -6.53 -0.11 -4.46
N PRO A 80 -6.64 -0.93 -5.53
CA PRO A 80 -5.68 -2.01 -5.74
C PRO A 80 -4.24 -1.52 -5.80
N GLY A 81 -3.98 -0.39 -6.46
CA GLY A 81 -2.62 0.14 -6.60
C GLY A 81 -2.01 0.57 -5.28
N PHE A 82 -2.76 1.37 -4.50
CA PHE A 82 -2.32 1.80 -3.17
C PHE A 82 -2.04 0.61 -2.23
N VAL A 83 -2.92 -0.40 -2.22
CA VAL A 83 -2.74 -1.60 -1.39
C VAL A 83 -1.51 -2.40 -1.81
N MET A 84 -1.28 -2.59 -3.11
CA MET A 84 -0.15 -3.37 -3.60
C MET A 84 1.19 -2.65 -3.38
N SER A 85 1.24 -1.32 -3.56
CA SER A 85 2.42 -0.50 -3.21
C SER A 85 2.78 -0.64 -1.74
N MET A 86 1.79 -0.47 -0.85
CA MET A 86 2.01 -0.59 0.58
C MET A 86 2.43 -2.02 0.98
N TYR A 87 1.77 -3.03 0.41
CA TYR A 87 2.13 -4.42 0.68
C TYR A 87 3.56 -4.76 0.22
N SER A 88 4.01 -4.24 -0.93
CA SER A 88 5.38 -4.42 -1.39
C SER A 88 6.40 -3.78 -0.45
N LEU A 89 6.12 -2.58 0.08
CA LEU A 89 6.97 -1.94 1.07
C LEU A 89 7.11 -2.82 2.32
N LEU A 90 6.00 -3.32 2.86
CA LEU A 90 5.99 -4.19 4.04
C LEU A 90 6.65 -5.56 3.82
N ARG A 91 6.82 -5.98 2.57
CA ARG A 91 7.58 -7.20 2.21
C ARG A 91 9.07 -6.94 2.07
N ALA A 92 9.46 -5.74 1.63
CA ALA A 92 10.85 -5.36 1.46
C ALA A 92 11.54 -5.05 2.79
N THR A 93 10.81 -4.49 3.76
CA THR A 93 11.36 -4.03 5.04
C THR A 93 11.08 -5.03 6.16
N LYS A 94 12.12 -5.37 6.95
CA LYS A 94 11.96 -6.25 8.14
C LYS A 94 11.50 -5.48 9.38
N ASP A 95 11.83 -4.20 9.43
CA ASP A 95 11.38 -3.30 10.49
C ASP A 95 10.23 -2.44 9.97
N ALA A 96 9.51 -1.79 10.90
CA ALA A 96 8.48 -0.83 10.52
C ALA A 96 9.08 0.32 9.66
N SER A 97 8.32 0.77 8.67
CA SER A 97 8.76 1.77 7.68
C SER A 97 8.69 3.19 8.25
N THR A 98 9.50 4.12 7.75
CA THR A 98 9.26 5.53 8.08
C THR A 98 8.09 6.08 7.26
N THR A 99 7.58 7.25 7.62
CA THR A 99 6.47 7.85 6.88
C THR A 99 6.92 8.30 5.50
N GLU A 100 8.16 8.77 5.37
CA GLU A 100 8.76 9.14 4.10
C GLU A 100 8.88 7.94 3.17
N GLU A 101 9.23 6.76 3.68
CA GLU A 101 9.25 5.52 2.89
C GLU A 101 7.85 5.11 2.41
N ILE A 102 6.82 5.35 3.24
CA ILE A 102 5.43 5.12 2.84
C ILE A 102 5.04 6.10 1.73
N GLU A 103 5.29 7.40 1.90
CA GLU A 103 4.98 8.41 0.88
C GLU A 103 5.67 8.12 -0.45
N GLU A 104 6.95 7.75 -0.42
CA GLU A 104 7.73 7.36 -1.60
C GLU A 104 7.10 6.13 -2.30
N ALA A 105 6.71 5.11 -1.53
CA ALA A 105 6.07 3.91 -2.07
C ALA A 105 4.71 4.20 -2.73
N LEU A 106 4.02 5.25 -2.29
CA LEU A 106 2.71 5.65 -2.82
C LEU A 106 2.78 6.68 -3.94
N ALA A 107 3.91 7.36 -4.15
CA ALA A 107 4.07 8.44 -5.13
C ALA A 107 3.67 8.06 -6.57
N GLY A 108 3.76 6.78 -6.93
CA GLY A 108 3.33 6.25 -8.22
C GLY A 108 1.82 6.04 -8.38
N ASN A 109 1.01 6.23 -7.33
CA ASN A 109 -0.43 5.99 -7.33
C ASN A 109 -1.21 7.30 -7.32
N LEU A 110 -2.05 7.52 -8.34
CA LEU A 110 -2.92 8.70 -8.37
C LEU A 110 -4.33 8.35 -7.91
N CYS A 111 -4.84 9.15 -6.98
CA CYS A 111 -6.23 9.19 -6.59
C CYS A 111 -6.87 10.52 -7.00
N ARG A 112 -8.09 10.46 -7.53
CA ARG A 112 -8.91 11.65 -7.86
C ARG A 112 -10.04 11.91 -6.86
N CYS A 113 -10.37 10.93 -6.03
CA CYS A 113 -11.54 10.98 -5.16
C CYS A 113 -11.18 11.32 -3.72
N THR A 114 -10.17 10.65 -3.17
CA THR A 114 -9.65 10.94 -1.84
C THR A 114 -8.56 11.99 -1.97
N ASP A 115 -8.59 13.04 -1.16
CA ASP A 115 -7.53 14.07 -1.09
C ASP A 115 -6.21 13.54 -0.48
N TYR A 116 -5.90 12.24 -0.67
CA TYR A 116 -4.76 11.45 -0.18
C TYR A 116 -4.64 11.32 1.34
N ARG A 117 -5.09 12.31 2.11
CA ARG A 117 -5.04 12.32 3.58
C ARG A 117 -5.55 11.01 4.21
N PRO A 118 -6.74 10.48 3.86
CA PRO A 118 -7.25 9.26 4.47
C PRO A 118 -6.46 8.00 4.04
N ILE A 119 -5.78 8.04 2.90
CA ILE A 119 -4.90 6.96 2.42
C ILE A 119 -3.62 6.94 3.27
N LEU A 120 -3.00 8.11 3.49
CA LEU A 120 -1.80 8.22 4.31
C LEU A 120 -2.11 7.82 5.76
N ASP A 121 -3.20 8.32 6.33
CA ASP A 121 -3.64 7.95 7.68
C ASP A 121 -3.87 6.43 7.81
N ALA A 122 -4.36 5.78 6.75
CA ALA A 122 -4.54 4.33 6.71
C ALA A 122 -3.24 3.56 6.83
N PHE A 123 -2.18 4.05 6.18
CA PHE A 123 -0.92 3.31 6.08
C PHE A 123 0.11 3.70 7.14
N CYS A 124 0.03 4.89 7.72
CA CYS A 124 0.89 5.29 8.85
C CYS A 124 0.74 4.38 10.08
N VAL A 125 -0.32 3.56 10.17
CA VAL A 125 -0.44 2.53 11.21
C VAL A 125 0.65 1.46 11.14
N PHE A 126 1.30 1.34 9.98
CA PHE A 126 2.41 0.42 9.75
C PHE A 126 3.79 1.10 9.87
N ALA A 127 3.84 2.41 10.17
CA ALA A 127 5.07 3.16 10.31
C ALA A 127 5.74 2.96 11.68
N LYS A 128 7.07 3.16 11.76
CA LYS A 128 7.78 3.40 13.03
C LYS A 128 7.24 4.69 13.62
N THR A 129 6.72 4.62 14.84
CA THR A 129 6.06 5.74 15.50
C THR A 129 7.07 6.82 15.89
N ASP A 130 7.36 7.75 14.98
CA ASP A 130 8.00 9.04 15.28
C ASP A 130 7.12 10.24 14.89
N LEU A 131 5.87 10.02 14.46
CA LEU A 131 4.95 11.10 14.10
C LEU A 131 3.88 11.31 15.17
N GLU A 132 3.83 12.54 15.68
CA GLU A 132 2.56 13.15 16.07
C GLU A 132 1.60 13.00 14.88
N PRO A 133 0.40 12.44 15.07
CA PRO A 133 -0.59 12.38 14.00
C PRO A 133 -0.77 13.81 13.48
N TYR A 134 -0.72 14.00 12.16
CA TYR A 134 -1.13 15.27 11.56
C TYR A 134 -2.62 15.40 11.84
N ILE A 135 -2.91 16.08 12.93
CA ILE A 135 -4.22 16.54 13.31
C ILE A 135 -4.40 17.80 12.50
N ASP A 136 -5.32 17.78 11.55
CA ASP A 136 -5.86 19.00 10.99
C ASP A 136 -6.49 19.80 12.14
N GLU A 137 -5.84 20.89 12.54
CA GLU A 137 -6.31 21.77 13.63
C GLU A 137 -7.72 22.32 13.34
N SER A 138 -8.14 22.35 12.07
CA SER A 138 -9.50 22.73 11.70
C SER A 138 -10.54 21.66 12.07
N PHE A 139 -10.16 20.39 12.14
CA PHE A 139 -11.01 19.29 12.62
C PHE A 139 -11.04 19.24 14.16
N ALA A 140 -9.89 19.46 14.82
CA ALA A 140 -9.79 19.51 16.30
C ALA A 140 -10.66 20.64 16.90
N ALA A 141 -10.71 21.80 16.24
CA ALA A 141 -11.53 22.94 16.65
C ALA A 141 -13.04 22.63 16.63
N SER A 142 -13.50 21.69 15.80
CA SER A 142 -14.91 21.29 15.72
C SER A 142 -15.34 20.24 16.76
N ASN A 143 -14.38 19.51 17.34
CA ASN A 143 -14.65 18.39 18.27
C ASN A 143 -14.11 18.59 19.69
N GLY A 144 -13.50 19.74 20.00
CA GLY A 144 -13.25 20.16 21.39
C GLY A 144 -12.32 19.25 22.21
N LEU A 145 -11.40 18.53 21.57
CA LEU A 145 -10.35 17.81 22.31
C LEU A 145 -9.22 18.79 22.64
N SER A 146 -9.21 19.28 23.87
CA SER A 146 -8.11 20.06 24.43
C SER A 146 -6.90 19.18 24.69
N SER A 147 -5.79 19.44 24.00
CA SER A 147 -4.48 18.85 24.31
C SER A 147 -4.06 19.20 25.73
N GLN A 148 -4.08 18.21 26.63
CA GLN A 148 -3.48 18.30 27.95
C GLN A 148 -1.96 18.08 27.76
N LYS A 149 -1.18 19.16 27.88
CA LYS A 149 0.29 19.12 27.83
C LYS A 149 0.82 18.71 29.21
N ASP A 150 1.36 17.50 29.31
CA ASP A 150 2.17 17.09 30.46
C ASP A 150 3.60 17.63 30.27
N GLY A 151 4.15 18.18 31.36
CA GLY A 151 5.45 18.85 31.41
C GLY A 151 6.63 17.99 31.85
#